data_AF-A0A374C5T9-F1
#
_entry.id   AF-A0A374C5T9-F1
#
_cell.length_a   1.000
_cell.length_b   1.000
_cell.length_c   1.000
_cell.angle_alpha   90.00
_cell.angle_beta   90.00
_cell.angle_gamma   90.00
#
_symmetry.space_group_name_H-M   'P 1'
#
loop_
_entity.id
_entity.type
_entity.pdbx_description
1 polymer ?
#
loop_
_entity_poly.entity_id
_entity_poly.type
_entity_poly.pdbx_seq_one_letter_code
_entity_poly.pdbx_strand_id
1 'polypeptide(L)'
;MTEKQFDAIAYFKQLTEENNTCRLYNFVATTCSGPDTVQGVLQQFRTASNFIMVSDTVDSNTHSLGDGFFDRNVFTVWILASYKRDDMADREEKLNICRYIFRQFLSRLLHDKEYQKFGDQLEYLNLNQVLSTELGRYSMNGCTGLYFMLTSDEPTDLQYDESLWQKQ
;
A
#
# COMPACT_ATOMS: atom_id res chain seq x y z
N MET A 1 -10.25 21.51 -7.85
CA MET A 1 -10.45 20.05 -7.93
C MET A 1 -9.15 19.46 -8.42
N THR A 2 -8.37 18.90 -7.51
CA THR A 2 -7.03 18.35 -7.74
C THR A 2 -7.17 16.97 -8.41
N GLU A 3 -7.51 16.96 -9.69
CA GLU A 3 -7.39 15.76 -10.52
C GLU A 3 -5.90 15.47 -10.74
N LYS A 4 -5.30 14.62 -9.88
CA LYS A 4 -4.12 13.75 -10.18
C LYS A 4 -3.48 13.10 -8.93
N GLN A 5 -4.24 12.83 -7.87
CA GLN A 5 -3.69 12.06 -6.75
C GLN A 5 -3.53 10.58 -7.14
N PHE A 6 -2.43 9.96 -6.71
CA PHE A 6 -2.16 8.55 -6.96
C PHE A 6 -3.24 7.66 -6.32
N ASP A 7 -4.02 6.95 -7.14
CA ASP A 7 -4.98 5.94 -6.65
C ASP A 7 -4.26 4.62 -6.36
N ALA A 8 -3.68 4.52 -5.17
CA ALA A 8 -3.00 3.32 -4.71
C ALA A 8 -3.91 2.08 -4.72
N ILE A 9 -5.20 2.24 -4.39
CA ILE A 9 -6.14 1.11 -4.30
C ILE A 9 -6.37 0.51 -5.70
N ALA A 10 -6.70 1.34 -6.68
CA ALA A 10 -6.90 0.89 -8.05
C ALA A 10 -5.61 0.29 -8.63
N TYR A 11 -4.47 0.94 -8.39
CA TYR A 11 -3.17 0.50 -8.87
C TYR A 11 -2.80 -0.90 -8.37
N PHE A 12 -2.88 -1.14 -7.05
CA PHE A 12 -2.51 -2.44 -6.49
C PHE A 12 -3.56 -3.54 -6.74
N LYS A 13 -4.83 -3.19 -6.94
CA LYS A 13 -5.84 -4.13 -7.45
C LYS A 13 -5.44 -4.64 -8.83
N GLN A 14 -5.17 -3.74 -9.77
CA GLN A 14 -4.73 -4.10 -11.12
C GLN A 14 -3.43 -4.93 -11.10
N LEU A 15 -2.44 -4.52 -10.29
CA LEU A 15 -1.19 -5.27 -10.14
C LEU A 15 -1.39 -6.69 -9.63
N THR A 16 -2.28 -6.87 -8.65
CA THR A 16 -2.59 -8.19 -8.10
C THR A 16 -3.24 -9.07 -9.16
N GLU A 17 -4.15 -8.49 -9.95
CA GLU A 17 -4.80 -9.18 -11.06
C GLU A 17 -3.84 -9.51 -12.19
N GLU A 18 -2.86 -8.66 -12.51
CA GLU A 18 -1.91 -8.89 -13.61
C GLU A 18 -0.72 -9.79 -13.22
N ASN A 19 -0.37 -9.84 -11.94
CA ASN A 19 0.82 -10.57 -11.49
C ASN A 19 0.62 -12.09 -11.50
N ASN A 20 1.44 -12.80 -12.27
CA ASN A 20 1.39 -14.25 -12.39
C ASN A 20 1.59 -15.00 -11.05
N THR A 21 2.44 -14.48 -10.16
CA THR A 21 2.66 -15.07 -8.83
C THR A 21 1.41 -14.92 -7.97
N CYS A 22 0.80 -13.73 -7.95
CA CYS A 22 -0.47 -13.50 -7.26
C CYS A 22 -1.56 -14.46 -7.75
N ARG A 23 -1.70 -14.64 -9.06
CA ARG A 23 -2.65 -15.60 -9.65
C ARG A 23 -2.35 -17.05 -9.24
N LEU A 24 -1.09 -17.47 -9.36
CA LEU A 24 -0.66 -18.85 -9.03
C LEU A 24 -0.98 -19.21 -7.57
N TYR A 25 -0.79 -18.25 -6.66
CA TYR A 25 -1.03 -18.43 -5.23
C TYR A 25 -2.39 -17.89 -4.77
N ASN A 26 -3.31 -17.55 -5.66
CA ASN A 26 -4.66 -17.09 -5.35
C ASN A 26 -4.70 -15.89 -4.37
N PHE A 27 -3.84 -14.90 -4.58
CA PHE A 27 -3.92 -13.63 -3.86
C PHE A 27 -5.11 -12.80 -4.35
N VAL A 28 -5.87 -12.24 -3.41
CA VAL A 28 -7.02 -11.37 -3.69
C VAL A 28 -6.72 -9.96 -3.19
N ALA A 29 -7.01 -8.95 -4.01
CA ALA A 29 -6.86 -7.55 -3.61
C ALA A 29 -8.11 -7.06 -2.85
N THR A 30 -7.91 -6.39 -1.72
CA THR A 30 -8.96 -5.76 -0.91
C THR A 30 -8.44 -4.51 -0.21
N THR A 31 -9.28 -3.83 0.57
CA THR A 31 -8.92 -2.65 1.35
C THR A 31 -8.95 -2.92 2.85
N CYS A 32 -8.27 -2.08 3.62
CA CYS A 32 -8.36 -1.99 5.08
C CYS A 32 -8.09 -0.55 5.53
N SER A 33 -8.50 -0.16 6.73
CA SER A 33 -8.24 1.19 7.27
C SER A 33 -7.06 1.25 8.24
N GLY A 34 -6.37 0.12 8.43
CA GLY A 34 -5.26 -0.01 9.37
C GLY A 34 -5.18 -1.40 10.00
N PRO A 35 -4.16 -1.66 10.83
CA PRO A 35 -3.88 -2.98 11.40
C PRO A 35 -5.08 -3.65 12.11
N ASP A 36 -5.90 -2.87 12.80
CA ASP A 36 -7.07 -3.38 13.54
C ASP A 36 -8.14 -3.95 12.60
N THR A 37 -8.36 -3.28 11.47
CA THR A 37 -9.31 -3.73 10.45
C THR A 37 -8.80 -4.92 9.66
N VAL A 38 -7.47 -5.11 9.56
CA VAL A 38 -6.88 -6.28 8.90
C VAL A 38 -7.39 -7.55 9.59
N GLN A 39 -7.34 -7.64 10.92
CA GLN A 39 -7.87 -8.79 11.66
C GLN A 39 -9.34 -9.09 11.36
N GLY A 40 -10.17 -8.04 11.22
CA GLY A 40 -11.58 -8.16 10.85
C GLY A 40 -11.79 -8.71 9.43
N VAL A 41 -10.95 -8.30 8.47
CA VAL A 41 -10.95 -8.84 7.10
C VAL A 41 -10.45 -10.28 7.09
N LEU A 42 -9.44 -10.62 7.91
CA LEU A 42 -9.00 -12.00 8.07
C LEU A 42 -10.12 -12.88 8.65
N GLN A 43 -11.00 -12.39 9.52
CA GLN A 43 -12.15 -13.20 9.96
C GLN A 43 -13.14 -13.57 8.84
N GLN A 44 -13.05 -12.93 7.67
CA GLN A 44 -13.81 -13.25 6.46
C GLN A 44 -13.16 -14.35 5.59
N PHE A 45 -12.10 -15.03 6.09
CA PHE A 45 -11.30 -16.10 5.47
C PHE A 45 -12.04 -17.38 5.00
N ARG A 46 -13.33 -17.33 4.68
CA ARG A 46 -14.08 -18.53 4.27
C ARG A 46 -13.77 -19.00 2.84
N THR A 47 -13.19 -18.16 1.98
CA THR A 47 -13.06 -18.44 0.54
C THR A 47 -11.68 -18.16 -0.08
N ALA A 48 -10.85 -17.27 0.48
CA ALA A 48 -9.56 -16.89 -0.10
C ALA A 48 -8.45 -16.86 0.95
N SER A 49 -7.32 -17.52 0.71
CA SER A 49 -6.26 -17.75 1.71
C SER A 49 -5.15 -16.69 1.77
N ASN A 50 -5.04 -15.84 0.75
CA ASN A 50 -3.95 -14.88 0.59
C ASN A 50 -4.48 -13.53 0.10
N PHE A 51 -3.95 -12.43 0.61
CA PHE A 51 -4.47 -11.10 0.37
C PHE A 51 -3.38 -10.07 0.05
N ILE A 52 -3.71 -9.17 -0.86
CA ILE A 52 -3.06 -7.87 -1.01
C ILE A 52 -4.04 -6.83 -0.46
N MET A 53 -3.67 -6.11 0.59
CA MET A 53 -4.57 -5.15 1.23
C MET A 53 -3.99 -3.75 1.15
N VAL A 54 -4.75 -2.81 0.63
CA VAL A 54 -4.33 -1.40 0.53
C VAL A 54 -5.07 -0.59 1.58
N SER A 55 -4.34 0.29 2.27
CA SER A 55 -4.94 1.21 3.22
C SER A 55 -5.90 2.18 2.50
N ASP A 56 -7.16 2.27 2.95
CA ASP A 56 -8.12 3.27 2.48
C ASP A 56 -8.06 4.57 3.29
N THR A 57 -7.35 4.55 4.42
CA THR A 57 -6.90 5.72 5.16
C THR A 57 -5.49 6.09 4.72
N VAL A 58 -5.26 7.40 4.58
CA VAL A 58 -3.96 7.97 4.25
C VAL A 58 -3.52 8.80 5.45
N ASP A 59 -2.40 8.41 6.05
CA ASP A 59 -1.72 9.27 7.01
C ASP A 59 -1.01 10.38 6.22
N SER A 60 -1.38 11.63 6.47
CA SER A 60 -0.83 12.79 5.77
C SER A 60 -0.06 13.72 6.71
N ASN A 61 1.07 14.25 6.25
CA ASN A 61 1.81 15.30 6.96
C ASN A 61 2.09 16.50 6.05
N THR A 62 1.42 17.62 6.31
CA THR A 62 1.67 18.89 5.63
C THR A 62 2.96 19.51 6.15
N HIS A 63 3.88 19.83 5.24
CA HIS A 63 5.17 20.41 5.60
C HIS A 63 5.62 21.45 4.57
N SER A 64 6.46 22.38 5.01
CA SER A 64 7.10 23.33 4.09
C SER A 64 8.38 22.73 3.51
N LEU A 65 8.62 23.00 2.24
CA LEU A 65 9.86 22.66 1.55
C LEU A 65 10.19 23.79 0.56
N GLY A 66 11.27 24.53 0.85
CA GLY A 66 11.56 25.77 0.13
C GLY A 66 10.46 26.82 0.34
N ASP A 67 10.02 27.44 -0.76
CA ASP A 67 8.97 28.48 -0.75
C ASP A 67 7.54 27.91 -0.93
N GLY A 68 7.37 26.59 -0.89
CA GLY A 68 6.09 25.90 -1.08
C GLY A 68 5.70 24.98 0.08
N PHE A 69 4.46 24.49 0.03
CA PHE A 69 3.92 23.48 0.96
C PHE A 69 3.61 22.19 0.23
N PHE A 70 3.80 21.07 0.92
CA PHE A 70 3.59 19.73 0.41
C PHE A 70 2.86 18.88 1.43
N ASP A 71 1.94 18.04 0.95
CA ASP A 71 1.29 17.00 1.73
C ASP A 71 2.01 15.67 1.49
N ARG A 72 2.66 15.16 2.54
CA ARG A 72 3.25 13.81 2.52
C ARG A 72 2.16 12.79 2.82
N ASN A 73 1.69 12.09 1.80
CA ASN A 73 0.73 11.00 1.93
C ASN A 73 1.46 9.65 2.09
N VAL A 74 1.03 8.84 3.06
CA VAL A 74 1.56 7.49 3.29
C VAL A 74 0.53 6.44 2.88
N PHE A 75 0.88 5.62 1.91
CA PHE A 75 0.08 4.48 1.46
C PHE A 75 0.66 3.19 2.03
N THR A 76 -0.09 2.52 2.89
CA THR A 76 0.32 1.22 3.45
C THR A 76 -0.29 0.08 2.64
N VAL A 77 0.55 -0.88 2.23
CA VAL A 77 0.13 -2.07 1.48
C VAL A 77 0.60 -3.32 2.22
N TRP A 78 -0.33 -4.23 2.48
CA TRP A 78 -0.09 -5.52 3.14
C TRP A 78 -0.09 -6.65 2.13
N ILE A 79 0.86 -7.57 2.28
CA ILE A 79 0.95 -8.82 1.52
C ILE A 79 0.89 -9.96 2.51
N LEU A 80 -0.27 -10.62 2.59
CA LEU A 80 -0.58 -11.61 3.62
C LEU A 80 -0.86 -12.97 3.00
N ALA A 81 -0.33 -14.01 3.63
CA ALA A 81 -0.59 -15.38 3.27
C ALA A 81 -0.91 -16.21 4.51
N SER A 82 -1.98 -17.00 4.43
CA SER A 82 -2.30 -17.97 5.47
C SER A 82 -1.30 -19.13 5.45
N TYR A 83 -0.97 -19.64 6.63
CA TYR A 83 -0.10 -20.80 6.80
C TYR A 83 -0.71 -21.80 7.79
N LYS A 84 -0.29 -23.06 7.71
CA LYS A 84 -0.76 -24.11 8.60
C LYS A 84 -0.34 -23.82 10.04
N ARG A 85 -1.30 -23.91 10.97
CA ARG A 85 -1.04 -23.70 12.39
C ARG A 85 0.05 -24.66 12.88
N ASP A 86 0.99 -24.11 13.65
CA ASP A 86 2.14 -24.82 14.22
C ASP A 86 3.13 -25.42 13.19
N ASP A 87 3.02 -25.06 11.91
CA ASP A 87 3.98 -25.42 10.85
C ASP A 87 4.87 -24.22 10.51
N MET A 88 6.09 -24.22 11.04
CA MET A 88 7.05 -23.15 10.81
C MET A 88 7.69 -23.19 9.42
N ALA A 89 7.76 -24.37 8.79
CA ALA A 89 8.32 -24.52 7.45
C ALA A 89 7.34 -23.96 6.40
N ASP A 90 6.06 -24.29 6.52
CA ASP A 90 5.02 -23.67 5.67
C ASP A 90 4.96 -22.16 5.88
N ARG A 91 5.07 -21.68 7.13
CA ARG A 91 5.16 -20.24 7.41
C ARG A 91 6.32 -19.58 6.66
N GLU A 92 7.50 -20.19 6.68
CA GLU A 92 8.67 -19.65 5.98
C GLU A 92 8.46 -19.62 4.47
N GLU A 93 7.89 -20.69 3.90
CA GLU A 93 7.56 -20.75 2.47
C GLU A 93 6.57 -19.63 2.07
N LYS A 94 5.49 -19.45 2.84
CA LYS A 94 4.52 -18.38 2.60
C LYS A 94 5.13 -16.99 2.70
N LEU A 95 5.99 -16.77 3.70
CA LEU A 95 6.69 -15.50 3.84
C LEU A 95 7.63 -15.24 2.65
N ASN A 96 8.31 -16.26 2.14
CA ASN A 96 9.15 -16.16 0.94
C ASN A 96 8.35 -15.79 -0.31
N ILE A 97 7.12 -16.31 -0.45
CA ILE A 97 6.20 -15.89 -1.51
C ILE A 97 5.85 -14.41 -1.37
N CYS A 98 5.48 -13.95 -0.16
CA CYS A 98 5.18 -12.54 0.08
C CYS A 98 6.36 -11.61 -0.26
N ARG A 99 7.58 -12.00 0.13
CA ARG A 99 8.83 -11.28 -0.23
C ARG A 99 9.04 -11.22 -1.74
N TYR A 100 8.72 -12.30 -2.45
CA TYR A 100 8.87 -12.35 -3.90
C TYR A 100 7.85 -11.47 -4.62
N ILE A 101 6.59 -11.45 -4.16
CA ILE A 101 5.56 -10.55 -4.67
C ILE A 101 5.93 -9.09 -4.40
N PHE A 102 6.41 -8.77 -3.19
CA PHE A 102 6.90 -7.43 -2.84
C PHE A 102 7.94 -6.92 -3.83
N ARG A 103 8.97 -7.73 -4.13
CA ARG A 103 10.00 -7.37 -5.13
C ARG A 103 9.42 -7.15 -6.53
N GLN A 104 8.45 -7.97 -6.95
CA GLN A 104 7.77 -7.80 -8.23
C GLN A 104 6.95 -6.52 -8.29
N PHE A 105 6.24 -6.18 -7.21
CA PHE A 105 5.47 -4.95 -7.11
C PHE A 105 6.38 -3.72 -7.16
N LEU A 106 7.47 -3.72 -6.41
CA LEU A 106 8.48 -2.65 -6.49
C LEU A 106 9.07 -2.52 -7.88
N SER A 107 9.43 -3.64 -8.53
CA SER A 107 9.96 -3.61 -9.90
C SER A 107 8.96 -3.02 -10.89
N ARG A 108 7.66 -3.32 -10.73
CA ARG A 108 6.61 -2.79 -11.61
C ARG A 108 6.30 -1.32 -11.31
N LEU A 109 6.34 -0.88 -10.06
CA LEU A 109 6.26 0.53 -9.66
C LEU A 109 7.36 1.37 -10.31
N LEU A 110 8.62 0.91 -10.20
CA LEU A 110 9.76 1.59 -10.82
C LEU A 110 9.59 1.69 -12.34
N HIS A 111 9.19 0.60 -12.99
CA HIS A 111 8.91 0.59 -14.42
C HIS A 111 7.77 1.56 -14.79
N ASP A 112 6.63 1.47 -14.12
CA ASP A 112 5.46 2.29 -14.47
C ASP A 112 5.71 3.78 -14.21
N LYS A 113 6.53 4.12 -13.20
CA LYS A 113 6.99 5.48 -12.94
C LYS A 113 7.92 5.99 -14.04
N GLU A 114 8.95 5.22 -14.40
CA GLU A 114 9.93 5.58 -15.43
C GLU A 114 9.27 5.82 -16.79
N TYR A 115 8.31 4.97 -17.16
CA TYR A 115 7.61 5.05 -18.44
C TYR A 115 6.33 5.92 -18.39
N GLN A 116 6.09 6.64 -17.29
CA GLN A 116 4.93 7.53 -17.11
C GLN A 116 3.60 6.88 -17.51
N LYS A 117 3.41 5.59 -17.19
CA LYS A 117 2.24 4.81 -17.63
C LYS A 117 0.91 5.42 -17.15
N PHE A 118 0.96 6.14 -16.03
CA PHE A 118 -0.18 6.82 -15.39
C PHE A 118 -0.03 8.35 -15.45
N GLY A 119 0.70 8.86 -16.45
CA GLY A 119 1.08 10.26 -16.53
C GLY A 119 1.83 10.70 -15.27
N ASP A 120 1.42 11.82 -14.71
CA ASP A 120 2.09 12.46 -13.57
C ASP A 120 1.68 11.85 -12.21
N GLN A 121 0.73 10.89 -12.17
CA GLN A 121 0.23 10.34 -10.90
C GLN A 121 1.30 9.67 -10.04
N LEU A 122 2.35 9.11 -10.67
CA LEU A 122 3.45 8.45 -9.96
C LEU A 122 4.64 9.38 -9.70
N GLU A 123 4.59 10.63 -10.18
CA GLU A 123 5.73 11.55 -10.18
C GLU A 123 6.24 11.83 -8.76
N TYR A 124 5.31 12.11 -7.85
CA TYR A 124 5.58 12.48 -6.46
C TYR A 124 5.85 11.28 -5.53
N LEU A 125 5.70 10.04 -6.02
CA LEU A 125 6.01 8.85 -5.22
C LEU A 125 7.51 8.72 -4.96
N ASN A 126 7.89 8.63 -3.69
CA ASN A 126 9.27 8.33 -3.30
C ASN A 126 9.53 6.82 -3.34
N LEU A 127 10.17 6.37 -4.41
CA LEU A 127 10.59 4.97 -4.58
C LEU A 127 12.07 4.74 -4.24
N ASN A 128 12.82 5.79 -3.84
CA ASN A 128 14.23 5.68 -3.48
C ASN A 128 14.42 4.95 -2.14
N GLN A 129 13.41 5.03 -1.28
CA GLN A 129 13.42 4.36 0.02
C GLN A 129 12.01 3.85 0.34
N VAL A 130 11.74 2.59 0.05
CA VAL A 130 10.50 1.93 0.45
C VAL A 130 10.76 1.11 1.72
N LEU A 131 10.13 1.52 2.82
CA LEU A 131 10.21 0.79 4.08
C LEU A 131 9.22 -0.38 4.05
N SER A 132 9.71 -1.58 4.36
CA SER A 132 8.89 -2.78 4.55
C SER A 132 9.15 -3.41 5.91
N THR A 133 8.10 -3.89 6.55
CA THR A 133 8.15 -4.56 7.86
C THR A 133 7.51 -5.93 7.74
N GLU A 134 8.25 -6.97 8.14
CA GLU A 134 7.73 -8.33 8.21
C GLU A 134 6.96 -8.56 9.51
N LEU A 135 5.95 -9.43 9.41
CA LEU A 135 5.11 -9.76 10.54
C LEU A 135 5.78 -10.80 11.42
N GLY A 136 5.94 -10.44 12.70
CA GLY A 136 6.40 -11.33 13.74
C GLY A 136 5.51 -12.56 13.92
N ARG A 137 5.98 -13.51 14.72
CA ARG A 137 5.19 -14.70 15.06
C ARG A 137 3.91 -14.29 15.80
N TYR A 138 2.77 -14.89 15.44
CA TYR A 138 1.43 -14.61 16.00
C TYR A 138 0.84 -13.23 15.68
N SER A 139 1.47 -12.43 14.81
CA SER A 139 0.99 -11.08 14.52
C SER A 139 -0.44 -11.05 13.99
N MET A 140 -0.92 -12.11 13.34
CA MET A 140 -2.27 -12.18 12.77
C MET A 140 -2.82 -13.62 12.64
N ASN A 141 -3.17 -14.25 13.77
CA ASN A 141 -3.93 -15.52 13.88
C ASN A 141 -3.96 -16.42 12.62
N GLY A 142 -2.82 -17.02 12.27
CA GLY A 142 -2.71 -17.97 11.13
C GLY A 142 -2.23 -17.37 9.81
N CYS A 143 -1.83 -16.09 9.79
CA CYS A 143 -1.22 -15.42 8.64
C CYS A 143 0.22 -14.98 8.91
N THR A 144 1.01 -14.97 7.85
CA THR A 144 2.34 -14.37 7.78
C THR A 144 2.42 -13.44 6.58
N GLY A 145 3.50 -12.69 6.47
CA GLY A 145 3.69 -11.73 5.40
C GLY A 145 4.43 -10.49 5.85
N LEU A 146 4.19 -9.41 5.13
CA LEU A 146 4.80 -8.12 5.36
C LEU A 146 3.83 -7.01 4.96
N TYR A 147 4.12 -5.80 5.41
CA TYR A 147 3.57 -4.59 4.82
C TYR A 147 4.70 -3.67 4.40
N PHE A 148 4.41 -2.77 3.47
CA PHE A 148 5.32 -1.73 3.05
C PHE A 148 4.58 -0.41 2.89
N MET A 149 5.31 0.68 3.03
CA MET A 149 4.78 2.04 2.96
C MET A 149 5.39 2.77 1.78
N LEU A 150 4.53 3.32 0.93
CA LEU A 150 4.92 4.27 -0.11
C LEU A 150 4.57 5.67 0.37
N THR A 151 5.48 6.63 0.16
CA THR A 151 5.19 8.03 0.45
C THR A 151 5.09 8.83 -0.84
N SER A 152 4.12 9.73 -0.92
CA SER A 152 3.97 10.71 -2.00
C SER A 152 4.05 12.12 -1.41
N ASP A 153 4.92 12.97 -1.95
CA ASP A 153 5.05 14.36 -1.51
C ASP A 153 4.40 15.28 -2.57
N GLU A 154 3.10 15.53 -2.43
CA GLU A 154 2.32 16.29 -3.41
C GLU A 154 2.26 17.78 -3.03
N PRO A 155 2.43 18.71 -3.98
CA PRO A 155 2.31 20.13 -3.70
C PRO A 155 0.88 20.48 -3.29
N THR A 156 0.73 21.30 -2.25
CA THR A 156 -0.56 21.69 -1.70
C THR A 156 -0.69 23.21 -1.65
N ASP A 157 -1.86 23.71 -2.04
CA ASP A 157 -2.14 25.15 -2.05
C ASP A 157 -2.72 25.58 -0.70
N LEU A 158 -1.89 26.27 0.08
CA LEU A 158 -2.27 26.86 1.37
C LEU A 158 -2.38 28.38 1.31
N GLN A 159 -2.55 28.96 0.12
CA GLN A 159 -2.75 30.40 -0.01
C GLN A 159 -3.99 30.82 0.78
N TYR A 160 -3.83 31.88 1.57
CA TYR A 160 -4.93 32.43 2.35
C TYR A 160 -5.96 33.08 1.42
N ASP A 161 -7.19 32.57 1.45
CA ASP A 161 -8.34 33.17 0.78
C ASP A 161 -9.26 33.82 1.83
N GLU A 162 -9.25 35.15 1.88
CA GLU A 162 -10.08 35.95 2.79
C GLU A 162 -11.58 35.70 2.58
N SER A 163 -12.01 35.32 1.36
CA SER A 163 -13.42 35.08 1.06
C SER A 163 -14.00 33.84 1.76
N LEU A 164 -13.14 32.93 2.23
CA LEU A 164 -13.54 31.73 2.98
C LEU A 164 -13.88 32.02 4.44
N TRP A 165 -13.60 33.23 4.96
CA TRP A 165 -13.73 33.56 6.37
C TRP A 165 -14.73 34.70 6.61
N GLN A 166 -15.60 34.54 7.61
CA GLN A 166 -16.44 35.64 8.05
C GLN A 166 -15.60 36.67 8.83
N LYS A 167 -15.66 37.93 8.41
CA LYS A 167 -15.02 39.04 9.13
C LYS A 167 -15.71 39.22 10.48
N GLN A 168 -14.95 39.18 11.57
CA GLN A 168 -15.40 39.60 12.90
C GLN A 168 -15.53 41.12 13.00
#